data_AF-A0A811NH86-F1
#
_entry.id   AF-A0A811NH86-F1
#
_cell.length_a   1.000
_cell.length_b   1.000
_cell.length_c   1.000
_cell.angle_alpha   90.00
_cell.angle_beta   90.00
_cell.angle_gamma   90.00
#
_symmetry.space_group_name_H-M   'P 1'
#
loop_
_entity.id
_entity.type
_entity.pdbx_description
1 polymer ?
#
loop_
_entity_poly.entity_id
_entity_poly.type
_entity_poly.pdbx_seq_one_letter_code
_entity_poly.pdbx_strand_id
1 'polypeptide(L)'
;MYSAGGTIAHHLAVRAGSGSGSAAAEPEPGLVTVRGYVLFMPFFGGVRRTVSEAECPEEAFPNLDLVDRFWRLSLPTGATSPDLGSVDFPPVLVVVGGLESGWWRWASPWSSPSSPASPTGHGFYLHEPASEATGELIQTVARFIDGCGAITASEAAA
;
A
#
# COMPACT_ATOMS: atom_id res chain seq x y z
N MET A 1 0.83 0.07 7.00
CA MET A 1 0.25 -1.29 7.16
C MET A 1 0.98 -2.25 6.23
N TYR A 2 1.06 -3.54 6.57
CA TYR A 2 1.80 -4.56 5.81
C TYR A 2 0.87 -5.58 5.13
N SER A 3 1.20 -6.03 3.92
CA SER A 3 0.54 -7.15 3.23
C SER A 3 -0.99 -6.95 3.15
N ALA A 4 -1.80 -7.92 3.60
CA ALA A 4 -3.26 -7.79 3.67
C ALA A 4 -3.75 -6.54 4.42
N GLY A 5 -2.95 -6.03 5.36
CA GLY A 5 -3.22 -4.75 6.03
C GLY A 5 -3.20 -3.56 5.07
N GLY A 6 -2.44 -3.60 3.97
CA GLY A 6 -2.45 -2.56 2.95
C GLY A 6 -3.79 -2.46 2.22
N THR A 7 -4.42 -3.60 1.93
CA THR A 7 -5.76 -3.69 1.34
C THR A 7 -6.83 -3.16 2.27
N ILE A 8 -6.72 -3.48 3.57
CA ILE A 8 -7.60 -2.91 4.59
C ILE A 8 -7.42 -1.39 4.67
N ALA A 9 -6.18 -0.89 4.70
CA ALA A 9 -5.87 0.54 4.73
C ALA A 9 -6.52 1.28 3.55
N HIS A 10 -6.38 0.72 2.35
CA HIS A 10 -6.96 1.24 1.13
C HIS A 10 -8.49 1.35 1.26
N HIS A 11 -9.17 0.27 1.64
CA HIS A 11 -10.64 0.31 1.79
C HIS A 11 -11.12 1.26 2.88
N LEU A 12 -10.38 1.43 3.97
CA LEU A 12 -10.70 2.43 4.99
C LEU A 12 -10.59 3.85 4.42
N ALA A 13 -9.55 4.14 3.65
CA ALA A 13 -9.38 5.42 2.99
C ALA A 13 -10.48 5.70 1.95
N VAL A 14 -10.82 4.70 1.11
CA VAL A 14 -11.94 4.77 0.15
C VAL A 14 -13.24 5.15 0.86
N ARG A 15 -13.55 4.49 1.98
CA ARG A 15 -14.77 4.77 2.75
C ARG A 15 -14.74 6.14 3.40
N ALA A 16 -13.59 6.56 3.94
CA ALA A 16 -13.43 7.89 4.53
C ALA A 16 -13.63 9.01 3.49
N GLY A 17 -13.07 8.84 2.28
CA GLY A 17 -13.23 9.79 1.17
C GLY A 17 -14.64 9.77 0.57
N SER A 18 -15.24 8.59 0.38
CA SER A 18 -16.59 8.44 -0.20
C SER A 18 -17.71 8.89 0.74
N GLY A 19 -17.45 8.93 2.05
CA GLY A 19 -18.38 9.48 3.05
C GLY A 19 -18.35 11.00 3.14
N SER A 20 -17.36 11.65 2.52
CA SER A 20 -17.22 13.11 2.49
C SER A 20 -18.04 13.70 1.34
N GLY A 21 -19.36 13.68 1.49
CA GLY A 21 -20.27 14.48 0.66
C GLY A 21 -20.25 15.98 0.98
N SER A 22 -19.24 16.48 1.71
CA SER A 22 -19.13 17.88 2.08
C SER A 22 -17.70 18.35 1.89
N ALA A 23 -17.50 19.16 0.85
CA ALA A 23 -16.37 20.08 0.82
C ALA A 23 -16.37 20.91 2.12
N ALA A 24 -15.18 21.12 2.69
CA ALA A 24 -14.88 22.19 3.64
C ALA A 24 -15.72 22.24 4.94
N ALA A 25 -15.80 21.16 5.70
CA ALA A 25 -16.02 21.29 7.15
C ALA A 25 -14.64 21.26 7.82
N GLU A 26 -14.31 22.32 8.56
CA GLU A 26 -13.20 22.32 9.52
C GLU A 26 -13.27 21.04 10.35
N PRO A 27 -12.15 20.33 10.57
CA PRO A 27 -12.16 19.10 11.35
C PRO A 27 -12.74 19.40 12.74
N GLU A 28 -13.87 18.76 13.07
CA GLU A 28 -14.47 18.84 14.40
C GLU A 28 -13.39 18.56 15.47
N PRO A 29 -13.29 19.38 16.53
CA PRO A 29 -12.28 19.19 17.57
C PRO A 29 -12.39 17.78 18.18
N GLY A 30 -11.37 16.95 17.95
CA GLY A 30 -11.32 15.57 18.43
C GLY A 30 -11.40 14.49 17.34
N LEU A 31 -11.58 14.86 16.07
CA LEU A 31 -11.48 13.89 14.96
C LEU A 31 -10.00 13.57 14.64
N VAL A 32 -9.71 12.29 14.39
CA VAL A 32 -8.35 11.84 14.01
C VAL A 32 -8.13 12.13 12.52
N THR A 33 -7.16 12.99 12.20
CA THR A 33 -6.77 13.29 10.82
C THR A 33 -5.66 12.37 10.34
N VAL A 34 -5.88 11.65 9.24
CA VAL A 34 -4.84 10.87 8.56
C VAL A 34 -4.02 11.78 7.65
N ARG A 35 -2.71 11.92 7.89
CA ARG A 35 -1.82 12.80 7.10
C ARG A 35 -1.12 12.09 5.94
N GLY A 36 -1.14 10.76 5.92
CA GLY A 36 -0.56 9.96 4.85
C GLY A 36 -0.60 8.47 5.16
N TYR A 37 -0.28 7.66 4.17
CA TYR A 37 -0.24 6.20 4.29
C TYR A 37 1.15 5.67 3.94
N VAL A 38 1.66 4.75 4.76
CA VAL A 38 2.81 3.92 4.42
C VAL A 38 2.34 2.49 4.25
N LEU A 39 2.39 2.00 3.02
CA LEU A 39 1.95 0.65 2.64
C LEU A 39 3.17 -0.21 2.38
N PHE A 40 3.42 -1.17 3.26
CA PHE A 40 4.48 -2.15 3.08
C PHE A 40 3.94 -3.35 2.33
N MET A 41 4.49 -3.61 1.15
CA MET A 41 4.22 -4.82 0.36
C MET A 41 2.72 -5.12 0.26
N PRO A 42 1.87 -4.14 -0.12
CA PRO A 42 0.42 -4.29 0.05
C PRO A 42 -0.13 -5.44 -0.80
N PHE A 43 -0.99 -6.26 -0.18
CA PHE A 43 -1.58 -7.44 -0.82
C PHE A 43 -2.83 -7.09 -1.62
N PHE A 44 -2.64 -6.28 -2.65
CA PHE A 44 -3.68 -5.94 -3.59
C PHE A 44 -3.96 -7.10 -4.54
N GLY A 45 -5.23 -7.27 -4.93
CA GLY A 45 -5.64 -8.33 -5.83
C GLY A 45 -6.95 -7.97 -6.52
N GLY A 46 -7.15 -8.55 -7.70
CA GLY A 46 -8.34 -8.31 -8.52
C GLY A 46 -8.85 -9.60 -9.15
N VAL A 47 -9.99 -9.50 -9.83
CA VAL A 47 -10.57 -10.65 -10.56
C VAL A 47 -9.68 -11.06 -11.74
N ARG A 48 -9.03 -10.08 -12.36
CA ARG A 48 -8.13 -10.31 -13.49
C ARG A 48 -6.70 -10.41 -13.00
N ARG A 49 -5.98 -11.43 -13.48
CA ARG A 49 -4.54 -11.56 -13.29
C ARG A 49 -3.80 -10.43 -13.99
N THR A 50 -2.82 -9.90 -13.29
CA THR A 50 -1.74 -9.07 -13.81
C THR A 50 -0.70 -9.93 -14.54
N VAL A 51 0.12 -9.30 -15.38
CA VAL A 51 1.21 -9.98 -16.08
C VAL A 51 2.20 -10.60 -15.08
N SER A 52 2.52 -9.87 -14.02
CA SER A 52 3.42 -10.34 -12.97
C SER A 52 2.88 -11.48 -12.13
N GLU A 53 1.57 -11.52 -11.90
CA GLU A 53 0.90 -12.66 -11.28
C GLU A 53 1.05 -13.90 -12.16
N ALA A 54 0.86 -13.74 -13.46
CA ALA A 54 0.97 -14.83 -14.42
C ALA A 54 2.43 -15.33 -14.60
N GLU A 55 3.41 -14.44 -14.44
CA GLU A 55 4.85 -14.75 -14.54
C GLU A 55 5.49 -15.09 -13.19
N CYS A 56 4.71 -15.16 -12.10
CA CYS A 56 5.21 -15.44 -10.76
C CYS A 56 5.82 -16.86 -10.70
N PRO A 57 7.10 -17.02 -10.30
CA PRO A 57 7.72 -18.33 -10.16
C PRO A 57 6.99 -19.21 -9.13
N GLU A 58 6.96 -20.52 -9.36
CA GLU A 58 6.31 -21.47 -8.44
C GLU A 58 6.98 -21.49 -7.05
N GLU A 59 8.30 -21.24 -7.02
CA GLU A 59 9.13 -21.19 -5.82
C GLU A 59 9.06 -19.85 -5.09
N ALA A 60 8.35 -18.86 -5.63
CA ALA A 60 8.17 -17.57 -4.96
C ALA A 60 7.43 -17.74 -3.62
N PHE A 61 7.66 -16.83 -2.68
CA PHE A 61 6.90 -16.81 -1.44
C PHE A 61 6.41 -15.38 -1.13
N PRO A 62 5.08 -15.15 -1.09
CA PRO A 62 4.02 -16.10 -1.48
C PRO A 62 4.00 -16.39 -2.99
N ASN A 63 3.69 -17.62 -3.39
CA ASN A 63 3.42 -17.95 -4.81
C ASN A 63 1.93 -17.78 -5.15
N LEU A 64 1.62 -17.88 -6.44
CA LEU A 64 0.27 -17.62 -6.96
C LEU A 64 -0.82 -18.53 -6.37
N ASP A 65 -0.52 -19.82 -6.16
CA ASP A 65 -1.48 -20.75 -5.55
C ASP A 65 -1.79 -20.37 -4.09
N LEU A 66 -0.79 -19.97 -3.32
CA LEU A 66 -0.99 -19.49 -1.96
C LEU A 66 -1.81 -18.19 -1.93
N VAL A 67 -1.52 -17.25 -2.83
CA VAL A 67 -2.31 -16.02 -3.03
C VAL A 67 -3.78 -16.35 -3.31
N ASP A 68 -4.06 -17.30 -4.20
CA ASP A 68 -5.42 -17.72 -4.53
C ASP A 68 -6.15 -18.37 -3.37
N ARG A 69 -5.43 -19.15 -2.54
CA ARG A 69 -6.01 -19.72 -1.33
C ARG A 69 -6.37 -18.62 -0.33
N PHE A 70 -5.52 -17.61 -0.13
CA PHE A 70 -5.83 -16.48 0.74
C PHE A 70 -7.07 -15.73 0.30
N TRP A 71 -7.21 -15.43 -1.00
CA TRP A 71 -8.41 -14.77 -1.52
C TRP A 71 -9.68 -15.61 -1.36
N ARG A 72 -9.61 -16.91 -1.66
CA ARG A 72 -10.75 -17.83 -1.48
C ARG A 72 -11.21 -17.94 -0.02
N LEU A 73 -10.28 -17.90 0.93
CA LEU A 73 -10.59 -17.97 2.36
C LEU A 73 -11.09 -16.65 2.93
N SER A 74 -10.69 -15.52 2.33
CA SER A 74 -11.03 -14.18 2.82
C SER A 74 -12.38 -13.66 2.29
N LEU A 75 -12.92 -14.29 1.25
CA LEU A 75 -14.14 -13.86 0.58
C LEU A 75 -15.29 -14.86 0.80
N PRO A 76 -16.53 -14.38 1.00
CA PRO A 76 -17.71 -15.25 0.97
C PRO A 76 -17.82 -16.03 -0.35
N THR A 77 -18.47 -17.19 -0.31
CA THR A 77 -18.72 -17.99 -1.52
C THR A 77 -19.45 -17.16 -2.58
N GLY A 78 -18.89 -17.10 -3.79
CA GLY A 78 -19.44 -16.33 -4.91
C GLY A 78 -19.05 -14.85 -4.93
N ALA A 79 -18.36 -14.34 -3.90
CA ALA A 79 -17.79 -12.99 -3.91
C ALA A 79 -16.43 -12.98 -4.63
N THR A 80 -16.10 -11.83 -5.21
CA THR A 80 -14.81 -11.59 -5.88
C THR A 80 -14.06 -10.46 -5.18
N SER A 81 -12.74 -10.38 -5.38
CA SER A 81 -11.95 -9.25 -4.87
C SER A 81 -12.52 -7.94 -5.45
N PRO A 82 -12.75 -6.91 -4.63
CA PRO A 82 -13.22 -5.61 -5.09
C PRO A 82 -12.19 -4.95 -6.01
N ASP A 83 -12.68 -4.18 -6.98
CA ASP A 83 -11.82 -3.35 -7.83
C ASP A 83 -11.21 -2.20 -7.02
N LEU A 84 -9.95 -1.90 -7.30
CA LEU A 84 -9.20 -0.82 -6.66
C LEU A 84 -9.43 0.46 -7.47
N GLY A 85 -10.64 0.99 -7.37
CA GLY A 85 -11.02 2.23 -8.04
C GLY A 85 -10.11 3.41 -7.67
N SER A 86 -10.15 4.46 -8.50
CA SER A 86 -9.43 5.70 -8.22
C SER A 86 -10.04 6.38 -6.98
N VAL A 87 -9.21 6.65 -5.99
CA VAL A 87 -9.59 7.36 -4.76
C VAL A 87 -8.56 8.42 -4.47
N ASP A 88 -9.02 9.58 -4.02
CA ASP A 88 -8.13 10.64 -3.53
C ASP A 88 -7.52 10.18 -2.21
N PHE A 89 -6.21 9.93 -2.25
CA PHE A 89 -5.44 9.62 -1.06
C PHE A 89 -4.65 10.87 -0.62
N PRO A 90 -4.54 11.15 0.70
CA PRO A 90 -3.40 11.93 1.21
C PRO A 90 -2.09 11.22 0.81
N PRO A 91 -0.92 11.87 0.91
CA PRO A 91 0.34 11.30 0.44
C PRO A 91 0.52 9.81 0.80
N VAL A 92 0.92 8.99 -0.17
CA VAL A 92 1.13 7.55 0.01
C VAL A 92 2.55 7.15 -0.36
N LEU A 93 3.25 6.49 0.57
CA LEU A 93 4.48 5.76 0.30
C LEU A 93 4.14 4.27 0.16
N VAL A 94 4.44 3.69 -1.00
CA VAL A 94 4.30 2.25 -1.24
C VAL A 94 5.68 1.62 -1.29
N VAL A 95 5.93 0.68 -0.40
CA VAL A 95 7.16 -0.13 -0.35
C VAL A 95 6.86 -1.46 -1.02
N VAL A 96 7.69 -1.84 -1.99
CA VAL A 96 7.55 -3.07 -2.78
C VAL A 96 8.88 -3.79 -2.81
N GLY A 97 8.85 -5.12 -2.80
CA GLY A 97 10.04 -5.97 -2.82
C GLY A 97 10.36 -6.35 -4.25
N GLY A 98 11.59 -6.76 -4.51
CA GLY A 98 12.08 -7.00 -5.87
C GLY A 98 11.25 -8.02 -6.63
N LEU A 99 10.85 -9.12 -5.98
CA LEU A 99 10.01 -10.17 -6.58
C LEU A 99 8.53 -9.77 -6.71
N GLU A 100 8.12 -8.72 -6.00
CA GLU A 100 6.77 -8.15 -6.04
C GLU A 100 6.65 -6.97 -7.00
N SER A 101 7.78 -6.57 -7.60
CA SER A 101 7.89 -5.38 -8.43
C SER A 101 6.98 -5.42 -9.67
N GLY A 102 6.58 -6.61 -10.10
CA GLY A 102 5.60 -6.75 -11.16
C GLY A 102 4.16 -6.48 -10.71
N TRP A 103 3.79 -6.86 -9.47
CA TRP A 103 2.41 -6.84 -8.94
C TRP A 103 1.89 -5.41 -8.80
N TRP A 104 2.76 -4.47 -8.45
CA TRP A 104 2.38 -3.07 -8.24
C TRP A 104 2.33 -2.21 -9.50
N ARG A 105 2.94 -2.64 -10.62
CA ARG A 105 3.15 -1.79 -11.81
C ARG A 105 1.85 -1.36 -12.50
N TRP A 106 0.69 -1.84 -12.03
CA TRP A 106 -0.64 -1.44 -12.49
C TRP A 106 -1.49 -0.70 -11.42
N ALA A 107 -1.07 -0.66 -10.15
CA ALA A 107 -1.88 -0.09 -9.06
C ALA A 107 -1.92 1.44 -9.02
N SER A 108 -1.15 2.15 -9.86
CA SER A 108 -1.35 3.60 -10.08
C SER A 108 -0.56 4.16 -11.27
N PRO A 109 -1.16 5.03 -12.11
CA PRO A 109 -0.42 5.98 -12.95
C PRO A 109 0.26 7.10 -12.11
N TRP A 110 0.04 7.13 -10.80
CA TRP A 110 0.44 8.18 -9.85
C TRP A 110 1.75 7.92 -9.09
N SER A 111 2.41 6.78 -9.29
CA SER A 111 3.65 6.45 -8.60
C SER A 111 4.86 6.82 -9.45
N SER A 112 5.50 7.95 -9.11
CA SER A 112 6.90 8.17 -9.47
C SER A 112 7.74 7.10 -8.77
N PRO A 113 8.57 6.31 -9.48
CA PRO A 113 9.40 5.29 -8.86
C PRO A 113 10.52 5.97 -8.07
N SER A 114 10.33 6.19 -6.77
CA SER A 114 11.33 6.83 -5.91
C SER A 114 11.85 5.93 -4.80
N SER A 115 11.70 4.60 -4.90
CA SER A 115 12.30 3.69 -3.91
C SER A 115 13.06 2.53 -4.54
N PRO A 116 14.23 2.15 -3.99
CA PRO A 116 15.06 1.09 -4.51
C PRO A 116 14.33 -0.25 -4.39
N ALA A 117 14.20 -0.97 -5.50
CA ALA A 117 13.78 -2.36 -5.49
C ALA A 117 14.88 -3.19 -4.84
N SER A 118 14.71 -3.55 -3.57
CA SER A 118 15.61 -4.50 -2.90
C SER A 118 15.39 -5.90 -3.49
N PRO A 119 16.43 -6.70 -3.79
CA PRO A 119 16.28 -8.06 -4.34
C PRO A 119 15.63 -9.04 -3.35
N THR A 120 15.34 -8.59 -2.13
CA THR A 120 14.77 -9.40 -1.06
C THR A 120 13.25 -9.55 -1.18
N GLY A 121 12.75 -10.72 -0.80
CA GLY A 121 11.35 -11.14 -0.97
C GLY A 121 10.34 -10.45 -0.04
N HIS A 122 9.09 -10.95 -0.05
CA HIS A 122 8.01 -10.42 0.79
C HIS A 122 8.42 -10.39 2.27
N GLY A 123 8.31 -9.21 2.90
CA GLY A 123 8.59 -9.06 4.32
C GLY A 123 10.06 -9.20 4.72
N PHE A 124 11.02 -8.96 3.83
CA PHE A 124 12.45 -9.11 4.13
C PHE A 124 12.90 -8.47 5.44
N TYR A 125 12.34 -7.31 5.81
CA TYR A 125 12.67 -6.58 7.03
C TYR A 125 12.28 -7.32 8.32
N LEU A 126 11.43 -8.35 8.23
CA LEU A 126 11.11 -9.25 9.34
C LEU A 126 12.20 -10.31 9.56
N HIS A 127 12.88 -10.72 8.49
CA HIS A 127 13.89 -11.77 8.51
C HIS A 127 15.32 -11.21 8.64
N GLU A 128 15.54 -10.02 8.10
CA GLU A 128 16.85 -9.35 8.06
C GLU A 128 16.76 -7.94 8.66
N PRO A 129 16.39 -7.80 9.94
CA PRO A 129 16.12 -6.50 10.57
C PRO A 129 17.36 -5.59 10.66
N ALA A 130 18.56 -6.18 10.63
CA ALA A 130 19.83 -5.46 10.71
C ALA A 130 20.53 -5.28 9.34
N SER A 131 19.88 -5.64 8.24
CA SER A 131 20.44 -5.46 6.90
C SER A 131 20.51 -3.97 6.51
N GLU A 132 21.43 -3.65 5.60
CA GLU A 132 21.51 -2.32 4.97
C GLU A 132 20.19 -1.94 4.30
N ALA A 133 19.56 -2.88 3.59
CA ALA A 133 18.26 -2.67 2.95
C ALA A 133 17.15 -2.29 3.96
N THR A 134 17.13 -2.92 5.14
CA THR A 134 16.18 -2.54 6.20
C THR A 134 16.51 -1.15 6.74
N GLY A 135 17.79 -0.82 6.89
CA GLY A 135 18.24 0.51 7.28
C GLY A 135 17.78 1.60 6.31
N GLU A 136 17.97 1.40 5.00
CA GLU A 136 17.51 2.32 3.95
C GLU A 136 15.99 2.48 3.92
N LEU A 137 15.26 1.38 4.12
CA LEU A 137 13.81 1.39 4.23
C LEU A 137 13.35 2.27 5.39
N ILE A 138 13.94 2.10 6.58
CA ILE A 138 13.62 2.90 7.77
C ILE A 138 13.89 4.39 7.49
N GLN A 139 15.04 4.73 6.92
CA GLN A 139 15.38 6.12 6.60
C GLN A 139 14.43 6.75 5.57
N THR A 140 13.96 5.97 4.60
CA THR A 140 13.00 6.42 3.58
C THR A 140 11.63 6.68 4.20
N VAL A 141 11.17 5.78 5.06
CA VAL A 141 9.89 5.95 5.78
C VAL A 141 9.94 7.16 6.71
N ALA A 142 11.05 7.36 7.44
CA ALA A 142 11.22 8.52 8.32
C ALA A 142 11.12 9.85 7.54
N ARG A 143 11.87 9.97 6.43
CA ARG A 143 11.81 11.17 5.55
C ARG A 143 10.41 11.43 5.00
N PHE A 144 9.69 10.37 4.63
CA PHE A 144 8.32 10.51 4.15
C PHE A 144 7.37 11.02 5.24
N ILE A 145 7.49 10.50 6.47
CA ILE A 145 6.68 10.94 7.62
C ILE A 145 6.97 12.43 7.92
N ASP A 146 8.24 12.82 7.95
CA ASP A 146 8.64 14.22 8.17
C ASP A 146 8.08 15.14 7.07
N GLY A 147 8.15 14.70 5.80
CA GLY A 147 7.58 15.41 4.66
C GLY A 147 6.06 15.58 4.75
N CYS A 148 5.35 14.55 5.21
CA CYS A 148 3.92 14.65 5.49
C CYS A 148 3.63 15.64 6.61
N GLY A 149 4.50 15.80 7.62
CA GLY A 149 4.36 16.85 8.62
C GLY A 149 4.55 18.26 8.04
N ALA A 150 5.52 18.44 7.14
CA ALA A 150 5.84 19.76 6.59
C ALA A 150 4.77 20.31 5.63
N ILE A 151 4.19 19.48 4.75
CA ILE A 151 3.09 19.86 3.85
C ILE A 151 1.94 20.50 4.63
N THR A 152 1.73 19.99 5.83
CA THR A 152 0.55 20.27 6.64
C THR A 152 0.66 21.57 7.42
N ALA A 153 1.87 21.89 7.87
CA ALA A 153 2.18 23.20 8.42
C ALA A 153 2.06 24.30 7.36
N SER A 154 2.40 23.99 6.10
CA SER A 154 2.26 24.93 4.99
C SER A 154 0.80 25.17 4.60
N GLU A 155 -0.04 24.13 4.58
CA GLU A 155 -1.49 24.25 4.30
C GLU A 155 -2.23 25.02 5.40
N ALA A 156 -1.82 24.86 6.67
CA ALA A 156 -2.43 25.58 7.79
C ALA A 156 -1.99 27.06 7.91
N ALA A 157 -0.92 27.45 7.22
CA ALA A 157 -0.36 28.80 7.23
C ALA A 157 -0.75 29.65 6.00
N ALA A 158 -1.46 29.06 5.03
CA ALA A 158 -1.94 29.70 3.80
C ALA A 158 -3.42 30.10 3.93
#